data_AF-A0A1R2AQ32-F1
#
_entry.id   AF-A0A1R2AQ32-F1
#
_cell.length_a   1.000
_cell.length_b   1.000
_cell.length_c   1.000
_cell.angle_alpha   90.00
_cell.angle_beta   90.00
_cell.angle_gamma   90.00
#
_symmetry.space_group_name_H-M   'P 1'
#
loop_
_entity.id
_entity.type
_entity.pdbx_description
1 polymer ?
#
loop_
_entity_poly.entity_id
_entity_poly.type
_entity_poly.pdbx_seq_one_letter_code
_entity_poly.pdbx_strand_id
1 'polypeptide(L)'
;MDTKKIEFFLKEIAVSLYTELSDDDKQCLGPDLESVLSLSPKATIDCLNELYDGLIDCKKAIKQVDFYKEFSENECYQKALQKLDNQIRNHIRCELQMKVFIDANEDKLSKALTQKNQILNANINVLDKVKEDNKTLKANLASKIAELEELKNNNLGNDEKQIADLKAKAQKNIERASEYEKMNLKLKQRWAQAKMELEIKNREYEKHRSEFMYLKKVIGASEDLRSVSKNTDKSDRGEKESYESKSGRTTRTPNKTIERSISPIPSSYNQRLIQNSKATQSTKRLEKSPLSKILKTNLSRYKSKSRIPIYANLKK
;
A
#
# COMPACT_ATOMS: atom_id res chain seq x y z
N MET A 1 -65.70 23.07 -110.21
CA MET A 1 -65.61 24.17 -109.23
C MET A 1 -64.65 25.21 -109.79
N ASP A 2 -65.00 26.50 -109.73
CA ASP A 2 -64.08 27.57 -110.12
C ASP A 2 -62.88 27.58 -109.17
N THR A 3 -61.69 27.32 -109.70
CA THR A 3 -60.42 27.38 -108.94
C THR A 3 -60.25 28.73 -108.25
N LYS A 4 -60.72 29.82 -108.88
CA LYS A 4 -60.75 31.17 -108.31
C LYS A 4 -61.65 31.29 -107.07
N LYS A 5 -62.77 30.57 -107.02
CA LYS A 5 -63.65 30.57 -105.83
C LYS A 5 -62.99 29.83 -104.67
N ILE A 6 -62.33 28.71 -104.95
CA ILE A 6 -61.59 27.94 -103.94
C ILE A 6 -60.45 28.77 -103.37
N GLU A 7 -59.67 29.43 -104.23
CA GLU A 7 -58.58 30.31 -103.80
C GLU A 7 -59.09 31.47 -102.94
N PHE A 8 -60.21 32.09 -103.32
CA PHE A 8 -60.86 33.13 -102.53
C PHE A 8 -61.23 32.66 -101.13
N PHE A 9 -61.91 31.51 -101.01
CA PHE A 9 -62.32 30.96 -99.70
C PHE A 9 -61.12 30.57 -98.83
N LEU A 10 -60.06 30.01 -99.40
CA LEU A 10 -58.86 29.66 -98.65
C LEU A 10 -58.15 30.88 -98.08
N LYS A 11 -58.09 31.97 -98.87
CA LYS A 11 -57.54 33.25 -98.42
C LYS A 11 -58.41 33.87 -97.32
N GLU A 12 -59.73 33.79 -97.44
CA GLU A 12 -60.67 34.28 -96.43
C GLU A 12 -60.52 33.52 -95.09
N ILE A 13 -60.41 32.19 -95.15
CA ILE A 13 -60.18 31.35 -93.97
C ILE A 13 -58.83 31.69 -93.32
N ALA A 14 -57.76 31.85 -94.12
CA ALA A 14 -56.46 32.25 -93.62
C ALA A 14 -56.52 33.64 -92.95
N VAL A 15 -57.20 34.61 -93.54
CA VAL A 15 -57.39 35.94 -92.93
C VAL A 15 -58.13 35.83 -91.59
N SER A 16 -59.24 35.09 -91.52
CA SER A 16 -60.00 34.93 -90.26
C SER A 16 -59.12 34.35 -89.15
N LEU A 17 -58.39 33.28 -89.45
CA LEU A 17 -57.54 32.60 -88.46
C LEU A 17 -56.38 33.48 -87.95
N TYR A 18 -55.72 34.23 -88.83
CA TYR A 18 -54.58 35.07 -88.44
C TYR A 18 -54.99 36.42 -87.84
N THR A 19 -56.25 36.85 -88.01
CA THR A 19 -56.77 38.12 -87.44
C THR A 19 -57.50 37.92 -86.12
N GLU A 20 -58.04 36.74 -85.85
CA GLU A 20 -58.67 36.41 -84.57
C GLU A 20 -57.67 36.17 -83.43
N LEU A 21 -56.39 35.95 -83.75
CA LEU A 21 -55.34 35.70 -82.77
C LEU A 21 -54.60 36.99 -82.37
N SER A 22 -54.25 37.07 -81.08
CA SER A 22 -53.51 38.22 -80.54
C SER A 22 -52.10 38.30 -81.13
N ASP A 23 -51.49 39.49 -81.17
CA ASP A 23 -50.15 39.67 -81.74
C ASP A 23 -49.07 38.83 -81.03
N ASP A 24 -49.24 38.53 -79.74
CA ASP A 24 -48.34 37.68 -78.96
C ASP A 24 -48.49 36.19 -79.32
N ASP A 25 -49.69 35.76 -79.75
CA ASP A 25 -49.99 34.37 -80.10
C ASP A 25 -49.64 34.02 -81.56
N LYS A 26 -49.37 35.04 -82.39
CA LYS A 26 -49.00 34.86 -83.82
C LYS A 26 -47.67 34.15 -84.02
N GLN A 27 -46.79 34.13 -83.01
CA GLN A 27 -45.53 33.37 -83.06
C GLN A 27 -45.74 31.85 -83.17
N CYS A 28 -46.92 31.36 -82.77
CA CYS A 28 -47.30 29.95 -82.89
C CYS A 28 -47.85 29.60 -84.29
N LEU A 29 -48.13 30.61 -85.13
CA LEU A 29 -48.75 30.46 -86.44
C LEU A 29 -47.69 30.53 -87.55
N GLY A 30 -46.88 29.47 -87.67
CA GLY A 30 -46.00 29.20 -88.82
C GLY A 30 -45.55 30.44 -89.64
N PRO A 31 -45.79 30.49 -90.97
CA PRO A 31 -45.44 31.62 -91.82
C PRO A 31 -46.43 32.79 -91.70
N ASP A 32 -45.94 34.02 -91.86
CA ASP A 32 -46.75 35.25 -91.81
C ASP A 32 -47.95 35.22 -92.78
N LEU A 33 -49.05 35.87 -92.41
CA LEU A 33 -50.30 35.94 -93.20
C LEU A 33 -50.04 36.36 -94.66
N GLU A 34 -49.16 37.34 -94.88
CA GLU A 34 -48.82 37.81 -96.23
C GLU A 34 -48.15 36.72 -97.06
N SER A 35 -47.31 35.89 -96.43
CA SER A 35 -46.69 34.73 -97.06
C SER A 35 -47.75 33.69 -97.43
N VAL A 36 -48.70 33.39 -96.53
CA VAL A 36 -49.79 32.42 -96.77
C VAL A 36 -50.74 32.85 -97.89
N LEU A 37 -51.03 34.14 -98.00
CA LEU A 37 -51.90 34.70 -99.05
C LEU A 37 -51.27 34.66 -100.46
N SER A 38 -49.94 34.55 -100.53
CA SER A 38 -49.18 34.43 -101.77
C SER A 38 -49.01 32.98 -102.26
N LEU A 39 -49.39 32.00 -101.43
CA LEU A 39 -49.25 30.57 -101.76
C LEU A 39 -50.27 30.10 -102.79
N SER A 40 -49.92 29.01 -103.48
CA SER A 40 -50.87 28.28 -104.32
C SER A 40 -51.98 27.65 -103.44
N PRO A 41 -53.21 27.47 -103.96
CA PRO A 41 -54.33 26.91 -103.18
C PRO A 41 -54.01 25.60 -102.47
N LYS A 42 -53.20 24.71 -103.08
CA LYS A 42 -52.80 23.45 -102.47
C LYS A 42 -51.88 23.66 -101.26
N ALA A 43 -50.88 24.52 -101.42
CA ALA A 43 -49.96 24.87 -100.34
C ALA A 43 -50.65 25.65 -99.21
N THR A 44 -51.64 26.49 -99.52
CA THR A 44 -52.48 27.15 -98.50
C THR A 44 -53.27 26.12 -97.68
N ILE A 45 -53.85 25.10 -98.32
CA ILE A 45 -54.55 24.01 -97.61
C ILE A 45 -53.59 23.23 -96.70
N ASP A 46 -52.40 22.87 -97.19
CA ASP A 46 -51.42 22.12 -96.40
C ASP A 46 -50.98 22.93 -95.16
N CYS A 47 -50.72 24.24 -95.33
CA CYS A 47 -50.40 25.15 -94.24
C CYS A 47 -51.56 25.27 -93.22
N LEU A 48 -52.81 25.38 -93.69
CA LEU A 48 -53.98 25.42 -92.82
C LEU A 48 -54.18 24.11 -92.03
N ASN A 49 -53.87 22.96 -92.62
CA ASN A 49 -53.93 21.67 -91.93
C ASN A 49 -52.86 21.55 -90.83
N GLU A 50 -51.62 21.95 -91.11
CA GLU A 50 -50.56 22.00 -90.09
C GLU A 50 -50.93 22.92 -88.93
N LEU A 51 -51.52 24.08 -89.23
CA LEU A 51 -52.02 25.02 -88.23
C LEU A 51 -53.11 24.37 -87.36
N TYR A 52 -54.04 23.66 -87.99
CA TYR A 52 -55.14 23.00 -87.31
C TYR A 52 -54.66 21.87 -86.39
N ASP A 53 -53.69 21.07 -86.84
CA ASP A 53 -53.06 20.04 -86.01
C ASP A 53 -52.31 20.66 -84.83
N GLY A 54 -51.58 21.76 -85.05
CA GLY A 54 -50.94 22.55 -83.99
C GLY A 54 -51.94 23.05 -82.96
N LEU A 55 -53.08 23.60 -83.39
CA LEU A 55 -54.15 24.05 -82.51
C LEU A 55 -54.79 22.90 -81.70
N ILE A 56 -54.93 21.72 -82.30
CA ILE A 56 -55.38 20.52 -81.60
C ILE A 56 -54.41 20.13 -80.48
N ASP A 57 -53.11 20.17 -80.76
CA ASP A 57 -52.09 19.81 -79.77
C ASP A 57 -51.99 20.85 -78.65
N CYS A 58 -52.08 22.14 -78.96
CA CYS A 58 -52.22 23.20 -77.96
C CYS A 58 -53.44 22.97 -77.06
N LYS A 59 -54.59 22.61 -77.64
CA LYS A 59 -55.81 22.28 -76.87
C LYS A 59 -55.62 21.07 -75.96
N LYS A 60 -54.90 20.03 -76.40
CA LYS A 60 -54.56 18.88 -75.55
C LYS A 60 -53.63 19.29 -74.40
N ALA A 61 -52.62 20.12 -74.68
CA ALA A 61 -51.68 20.62 -73.67
C ALA A 61 -52.38 21.45 -72.59
N ILE A 62 -53.29 22.36 -72.98
CA ILE A 62 -54.10 23.15 -72.03
C ILE A 62 -54.89 22.24 -71.09
N LYS A 63 -55.56 21.21 -71.62
CA LYS A 63 -56.30 20.24 -70.79
C LYS A 63 -55.42 19.49 -69.80
N GLN A 64 -54.18 19.19 -70.16
CA GLN A 64 -53.23 18.56 -69.24
C GLN A 64 -52.85 19.51 -68.11
N VAL A 65 -52.62 20.79 -68.41
CA VAL A 65 -52.31 21.82 -67.40
C VAL A 65 -53.45 21.97 -66.39
N ASP A 66 -54.71 22.02 -66.85
CA ASP A 66 -55.88 22.09 -65.97
C ASP A 66 -55.98 20.88 -65.04
N PHE A 67 -55.73 19.68 -65.57
CA PHE A 67 -55.70 18.45 -64.76
C PHE A 67 -54.59 18.49 -63.70
N TYR A 68 -53.39 18.97 -64.05
CA TYR A 68 -52.30 19.12 -63.08
C TYR A 68 -52.61 20.15 -62.00
N LYS A 69 -53.29 21.25 -62.37
CA LYS A 69 -53.72 22.26 -61.42
C LYS A 69 -54.72 21.68 -60.43
N GLU A 70 -55.76 20.99 -60.91
CA GLU A 70 -56.75 20.31 -60.07
C GLU A 70 -56.11 19.23 -59.18
N PHE A 71 -55.13 18.48 -59.71
CA PHE A 71 -54.36 17.52 -58.92
C PHE A 71 -53.52 18.18 -57.83
N SER A 72 -52.88 19.31 -58.13
CA SER A 72 -52.05 20.06 -57.17
C SER A 72 -52.90 20.73 -56.07
N GLU A 73 -54.11 21.14 -56.41
CA GLU A 73 -55.09 21.73 -55.49
C GLU A 73 -55.88 20.66 -54.72
N ASN A 74 -55.67 19.37 -55.02
CA ASN A 74 -56.33 18.26 -54.36
C ASN A 74 -55.98 18.21 -52.86
N GLU A 75 -56.99 18.41 -52.03
CA GLU A 75 -56.85 18.48 -50.58
C GLU A 75 -56.23 17.20 -49.97
N CYS A 76 -56.53 16.03 -50.53
CA CYS A 76 -55.97 14.76 -50.07
C CYS A 76 -54.46 14.66 -50.30
N TYR A 77 -53.99 15.14 -51.46
CA TYR A 77 -52.57 15.17 -51.77
C TYR A 77 -51.83 16.15 -50.86
N GLN A 78 -52.38 17.36 -50.67
CA GLN A 78 -51.81 18.37 -49.77
C GLN A 78 -51.73 17.86 -48.32
N LYS A 79 -52.78 17.19 -47.82
CA LYS A 79 -52.78 16.55 -46.49
C LYS A 79 -51.73 15.45 -46.38
N ALA A 80 -51.55 14.63 -47.42
CA ALA A 80 -50.53 13.59 -47.43
C ALA A 80 -49.11 14.20 -47.40
N LEU A 81 -48.89 15.27 -48.17
CA LEU A 81 -47.62 15.98 -48.23
C LEU A 81 -47.28 16.64 -46.88
N GLN A 82 -48.26 17.26 -46.22
CA GLN A 82 -48.10 17.82 -44.88
C GLN A 82 -47.82 16.75 -43.81
N LYS A 83 -48.46 15.57 -43.91
CA LYS A 83 -48.17 14.42 -43.03
C LYS A 83 -46.73 13.94 -43.21
N LEU A 84 -46.27 13.84 -44.45
CA LEU A 84 -44.89 13.45 -44.76
C LEU A 84 -43.90 14.49 -44.20
N ASP A 85 -44.13 15.78 -44.43
CA ASP A 85 -43.30 16.86 -43.90
C ASP A 85 -43.23 16.83 -42.36
N ASN A 86 -44.35 16.55 -41.69
CA ASN A 86 -44.38 16.36 -40.24
C ASN A 86 -43.58 15.14 -39.78
N GLN A 87 -43.64 14.02 -40.51
CA GLN A 87 -42.83 12.84 -40.21
C GLN A 87 -41.33 13.13 -40.39
N ILE A 88 -40.95 13.83 -41.45
CA ILE A 88 -39.56 14.24 -41.71
C ILE A 88 -39.07 15.15 -40.57
N ARG A 89 -39.83 16.18 -40.19
CA ARG A 89 -39.47 17.06 -39.07
C ARG A 89 -39.31 16.31 -37.76
N ASN A 90 -40.18 15.34 -37.47
CA ASN A 90 -40.08 14.51 -36.28
C ASN A 90 -38.84 13.60 -36.32
N HIS A 91 -38.54 13.00 -37.46
CA HIS A 91 -37.36 12.16 -37.65
C HIS A 91 -36.07 12.96 -37.38
N ILE A 92 -35.94 14.13 -38.02
CA ILE A 92 -34.80 15.04 -37.81
C ILE A 92 -34.65 15.40 -36.33
N ARG A 93 -35.76 15.69 -35.64
CA ARG A 93 -35.74 16.00 -34.20
C ARG A 93 -35.21 14.83 -33.37
N CYS A 94 -35.68 13.62 -33.63
CA CYS A 94 -35.22 12.42 -32.95
C CYS A 94 -33.73 12.16 -33.22
N GLU A 95 -33.28 12.30 -34.47
CA GLU A 95 -31.87 12.14 -34.85
C GLU A 95 -30.97 13.16 -34.15
N LEU A 96 -31.38 14.42 -34.08
CA LEU A 96 -30.64 15.46 -33.35
C LEU A 96 -30.56 15.15 -31.86
N GLN A 97 -31.65 14.67 -31.24
CA GLN A 97 -31.64 14.26 -29.83
C GLN A 97 -30.71 13.06 -29.59
N MET A 98 -30.72 12.07 -30.49
CA MET A 98 -29.82 10.92 -30.42
C MET A 98 -28.37 11.37 -30.56
N LYS A 99 -28.07 12.27 -31.49
CA LYS A 99 -26.71 12.81 -31.66
C LYS A 99 -26.20 13.49 -30.39
N VAL A 100 -26.99 14.39 -29.81
CA VAL A 100 -26.63 15.06 -28.54
C VAL A 100 -26.41 14.05 -27.41
N PHE A 101 -27.22 12.97 -27.36
CA PHE A 101 -27.06 11.91 -26.37
C PHE A 101 -25.77 11.10 -26.58
N ILE A 102 -25.43 10.78 -27.83
CA ILE A 102 -24.19 10.09 -28.20
C ILE A 102 -22.99 10.96 -27.81
N ASP A 103 -22.96 12.22 -28.25
CA ASP A 103 -21.86 13.16 -27.94
C ASP A 103 -21.66 13.30 -26.42
N ALA A 104 -22.74 13.41 -25.65
CA ALA A 104 -22.68 13.48 -24.19
C ALA A 104 -22.16 12.19 -23.53
N ASN A 105 -22.41 11.03 -24.13
CA ASN A 105 -21.88 9.75 -23.64
C ASN A 105 -20.42 9.54 -24.02
N GLU A 106 -20.01 9.95 -25.21
CA GLU A 106 -18.61 9.94 -25.64
C GLU A 106 -17.76 10.84 -24.73
N ASP A 107 -18.25 12.02 -24.38
CA ASP A 107 -17.61 12.91 -23.41
C ASP A 107 -17.44 12.27 -22.02
N LYS A 108 -18.50 11.61 -21.53
CA LYS A 108 -18.44 10.88 -20.24
C LYS A 108 -17.46 9.72 -20.30
N LEU A 109 -17.44 8.98 -21.41
CA LEU A 109 -16.53 7.87 -21.62
C LEU A 109 -15.07 8.34 -21.66
N SER A 110 -14.80 9.44 -22.37
CA SER A 110 -13.48 10.07 -22.44
C SER A 110 -12.99 10.53 -21.06
N LYS A 111 -13.85 11.16 -20.26
CA LYS A 111 -13.55 11.54 -18.86
C LYS A 111 -13.29 10.32 -17.98
N ALA A 112 -14.07 9.26 -18.10
CA ALA A 112 -13.87 8.03 -17.34
C ALA A 112 -12.55 7.33 -17.71
N LEU A 113 -12.19 7.29 -19.00
CA LEU A 113 -10.94 6.70 -19.49
C LEU A 113 -9.72 7.50 -19.01
N THR A 114 -9.77 8.83 -19.09
CA THR A 114 -8.68 9.68 -18.58
C THR A 114 -8.49 9.51 -17.07
N GLN A 115 -9.58 9.47 -16.29
CA GLN A 115 -9.52 9.20 -14.85
C GLN A 115 -8.96 7.81 -14.55
N LYS A 116 -9.39 6.77 -15.28
CA LYS A 116 -8.86 5.41 -15.14
C LYS A 116 -7.35 5.37 -15.39
N ASN A 117 -6.87 6.02 -16.45
CA ASN A 117 -5.46 6.07 -16.78
C ASN A 117 -4.64 6.81 -15.72
N GLN A 118 -5.17 7.90 -15.16
CA GLN A 118 -4.52 8.60 -14.04
C GLN A 118 -4.40 7.71 -12.80
N ILE A 119 -5.47 7.00 -12.43
CA ILE A 119 -5.45 6.07 -11.29
C ILE A 119 -4.47 4.92 -11.55
N LEU A 120 -4.46 4.37 -12.76
CA LEU A 120 -3.56 3.29 -13.14
C LEU A 120 -2.09 3.74 -13.02
N ASN A 121 -1.76 4.93 -13.54
CA ASN A 121 -0.42 5.49 -13.41
C ASN A 121 -0.04 5.77 -11.94
N ALA A 122 -0.97 6.29 -11.14
CA ALA A 122 -0.74 6.48 -9.71
C ALA A 122 -0.46 5.14 -8.98
N ASN A 123 -1.21 4.10 -9.33
CA ASN A 123 -1.02 2.75 -8.76
C ASN A 123 0.32 2.14 -9.17
N ILE A 124 0.75 2.32 -10.43
CA ILE A 124 2.07 1.88 -10.89
C ILE A 124 3.17 2.57 -10.08
N ASN A 125 3.09 3.89 -9.92
CA ASN A 125 4.06 4.66 -9.13
C ASN A 125 4.13 4.19 -7.66
N VAL A 126 2.99 3.89 -7.04
CA VAL A 126 2.94 3.35 -5.68
C VAL A 126 3.55 1.96 -5.62
N LEU A 127 3.23 1.09 -6.59
CA LEU A 127 3.76 -0.26 -6.66
C LEU A 127 5.29 -0.25 -6.79
N ASP A 128 5.84 0.63 -7.62
CA ASP A 128 7.28 0.72 -7.82
C ASP A 128 8.00 1.26 -6.57
N LYS A 129 7.41 2.23 -5.86
CA LYS A 129 7.91 2.64 -4.53
C LYS A 129 7.92 1.47 -3.55
N VAL A 130 6.83 0.72 -3.46
CA VAL A 130 6.74 -0.45 -2.56
C VAL A 130 7.77 -1.52 -2.91
N LYS A 131 8.05 -1.74 -4.20
CA LYS A 131 9.11 -2.67 -4.64
C LYS A 131 10.49 -2.20 -4.18
N GLU A 132 10.79 -0.91 -4.31
CA GLU A 132 12.07 -0.35 -3.88
C GLU A 132 12.22 -0.38 -2.36
N ASP A 133 11.17 -0.02 -1.62
CA ASP A 133 11.12 -0.13 -0.16
C ASP A 133 11.32 -1.59 0.30
N ASN A 134 10.72 -2.56 -0.40
CA ASN A 134 10.90 -3.97 -0.09
C ASN A 134 12.35 -4.44 -0.38
N LYS A 135 12.94 -3.98 -1.48
CA LYS A 135 14.33 -4.28 -1.83
C LYS A 135 15.31 -3.71 -0.80
N THR A 136 15.12 -2.46 -0.38
CA THR A 136 15.94 -1.82 0.66
C THR A 136 15.77 -2.50 2.02
N LEU A 137 14.54 -2.86 2.40
CA LEU A 137 14.29 -3.63 3.64
C LEU A 137 14.97 -5.00 3.61
N LYS A 138 14.93 -5.72 2.49
CA LYS A 138 15.65 -6.99 2.33
C LYS A 138 17.17 -6.82 2.49
N ALA A 139 17.74 -5.77 1.90
CA ALA A 139 19.17 -5.48 2.04
C ALA A 139 19.53 -5.15 3.51
N ASN A 140 18.73 -4.31 4.17
CA ASN A 140 18.93 -3.98 5.59
C ASN A 140 18.81 -5.22 6.49
N LEU A 141 17.85 -6.10 6.22
CA LEU A 141 17.67 -7.33 6.96
C LEU A 141 18.85 -8.28 6.76
N ALA A 142 19.36 -8.43 5.53
CA ALA A 142 20.57 -9.21 5.26
C ALA A 142 21.79 -8.65 6.00
N SER A 143 21.96 -7.31 6.01
CA SER A 143 23.02 -6.65 6.77
C SER A 143 22.91 -6.92 8.27
N LYS A 144 21.70 -6.85 8.85
CA LYS A 144 21.49 -7.14 10.28
C LYS A 144 21.69 -8.61 10.64
N ILE A 145 21.37 -9.53 9.73
CA ILE A 145 21.69 -10.95 9.92
C ILE A 145 23.21 -11.14 9.94
N ALA A 146 23.95 -10.52 9.02
CA ALA A 146 25.41 -10.60 9.00
C ALA A 146 26.03 -10.02 10.28
N GLU A 147 25.58 -8.84 10.74
CA GLU A 147 26.01 -8.26 12.03
C GLU A 147 25.76 -9.20 13.23
N LEU A 148 24.60 -9.86 13.25
CA LEU A 148 24.26 -10.82 14.31
C LEU A 148 25.15 -12.08 14.27
N GLU A 149 25.47 -12.58 13.07
CA GLU A 149 26.39 -13.71 12.90
C GLU A 149 27.82 -13.34 13.34
N GLU A 150 28.31 -12.14 13.01
CA GLU A 150 29.60 -11.64 13.51
C GLU A 150 29.63 -11.54 15.03
N LEU A 151 28.59 -10.95 15.65
CA LEU A 151 28.48 -10.86 17.11
C LEU A 151 28.45 -12.24 17.77
N LYS A 152 27.74 -13.20 17.19
CA LYS A 152 27.68 -14.58 17.68
C LYS A 152 29.07 -15.24 17.62
N ASN A 153 29.77 -15.09 16.51
CA ASN A 153 31.11 -15.66 16.32
C ASN A 153 32.14 -15.01 17.25
N ASN A 154 32.06 -13.69 17.45
CA ASN A 154 32.95 -12.95 18.35
C ASN A 154 32.76 -13.35 19.82
N ASN A 155 31.52 -13.61 20.25
CA ASN A 155 31.25 -14.07 21.62
C ASN A 155 31.70 -15.51 21.85
N LEU A 156 31.45 -16.43 20.90
CA LEU A 156 31.85 -17.83 21.03
C LEU A 156 33.38 -17.99 21.19
N GLY A 157 34.17 -17.26 20.39
CA GLY A 157 35.63 -17.34 20.47
C GLY A 157 36.23 -16.77 21.76
N ASN A 158 35.54 -15.83 22.42
CA ASN A 158 36.01 -15.22 23.68
C ASN A 158 35.65 -16.10 24.88
N ASP A 159 34.43 -16.67 24.87
CA ASP A 159 33.97 -17.57 25.94
C ASP A 159 34.79 -18.87 25.97
N GLU A 160 35.12 -19.45 24.81
CA GLU A 160 35.97 -20.64 24.74
C GLU A 160 37.40 -20.38 25.27
N LYS A 161 37.99 -19.23 24.95
CA LYS A 161 39.30 -18.82 25.49
C LYS A 161 39.25 -18.62 27.01
N GLN A 162 38.22 -17.95 27.53
CA GLN A 162 38.07 -17.77 28.98
C GLN A 162 37.90 -19.10 29.71
N ILE A 163 37.14 -20.03 29.14
CA ILE A 163 36.98 -21.38 29.71
C ILE A 163 38.31 -22.15 29.70
N ALA A 164 39.09 -22.06 28.63
CA ALA A 164 40.41 -22.69 28.54
C ALA A 164 41.38 -22.13 29.60
N ASP A 165 41.43 -20.81 29.76
CA ASP A 165 42.28 -20.14 30.76
C ASP A 165 41.89 -20.49 32.19
N LEU A 166 40.59 -20.59 32.48
CA LEU A 166 40.09 -21.02 33.78
C LEU A 166 40.45 -22.48 34.08
N LYS A 167 40.35 -23.38 33.09
CA LYS A 167 40.79 -24.78 33.22
C LYS A 167 42.29 -24.88 33.48
N ALA A 168 43.11 -24.12 32.75
CA ALA A 168 44.56 -24.09 32.95
C ALA A 168 44.95 -23.57 34.35
N LYS A 169 44.29 -22.51 34.82
CA LYS A 169 44.48 -21.99 36.20
C LYS A 169 44.04 -22.99 37.26
N ALA A 170 42.92 -23.69 37.05
CA ALA A 170 42.45 -24.72 37.96
C ALA A 170 43.46 -25.88 38.06
N GLN A 171 43.98 -26.36 36.92
CA GLN A 171 44.99 -27.42 36.88
C GLN A 171 46.26 -27.04 37.65
N LYS A 172 46.78 -25.83 37.41
CA LYS A 172 47.97 -25.31 38.11
C LYS A 172 47.76 -25.17 39.62
N ASN A 173 46.54 -24.83 40.05
CA ASN A 173 46.20 -24.77 41.47
C ASN A 173 46.12 -26.17 42.11
N ILE A 174 45.61 -27.18 41.39
CA ILE A 174 45.61 -28.58 41.84
C ILE A 174 47.04 -29.09 42.03
N GLU A 175 47.93 -28.81 41.07
CA GLU A 175 49.35 -29.19 41.15
C GLU A 175 50.01 -28.59 42.40
N ARG A 176 49.86 -27.28 42.61
CA ARG A 176 50.36 -26.58 43.80
C ARG A 176 49.78 -27.14 45.09
N ALA A 177 48.48 -27.45 45.13
CA ALA A 177 47.85 -28.06 46.30
C ALA A 177 48.51 -29.41 46.62
N SER A 178 48.78 -30.25 45.61
CA SER A 178 49.48 -31.53 45.79
C SER A 178 50.92 -31.36 46.29
N GLU A 179 51.62 -30.31 45.84
CA GLU A 179 52.96 -29.98 46.32
C GLU A 179 52.94 -29.55 47.78
N TYR A 180 51.98 -28.71 48.18
CA TYR A 180 51.77 -28.31 49.56
C TYR A 180 51.42 -29.50 50.46
N GLU A 181 50.60 -30.44 49.98
CA GLU A 181 50.30 -31.67 50.71
C GLU A 181 51.56 -32.51 50.94
N LYS A 182 52.40 -32.69 49.91
CA LYS A 182 53.69 -33.41 50.03
C LYS A 182 54.64 -32.73 51.02
N MET A 183 54.76 -31.41 50.95
CA MET A 183 55.55 -30.61 51.89
C MET A 183 55.04 -30.75 53.32
N ASN A 184 53.73 -30.66 53.52
CA ASN A 184 53.08 -30.78 54.82
C ASN A 184 53.29 -32.19 55.42
N LEU A 185 53.21 -33.24 54.59
CA LEU A 185 53.49 -34.61 55.03
C LEU A 185 54.95 -34.76 55.52
N LYS A 186 55.92 -34.23 54.75
CA LYS A 186 57.34 -34.21 55.16
C LYS A 186 57.55 -33.42 56.45
N LEU A 187 56.88 -32.28 56.59
CA LEU A 187 56.97 -31.46 57.79
C LEU A 187 56.42 -32.20 59.02
N LYS A 188 55.27 -32.87 58.89
CA LYS A 188 54.69 -33.72 59.94
C LYS A 188 55.65 -34.85 60.36
N GLN A 189 56.31 -35.50 59.39
CA GLN A 189 57.31 -36.54 59.67
C GLN A 189 58.51 -35.96 60.45
N ARG A 190 59.07 -34.83 60.01
CA ARG A 190 60.17 -34.16 60.72
C ARG A 190 59.77 -33.70 62.12
N TRP A 191 58.56 -33.18 62.29
CA TRP A 191 58.04 -32.79 63.60
C TRP A 191 57.91 -33.99 64.54
N ALA A 192 57.43 -35.13 64.04
CA ALA A 192 57.34 -36.36 64.83
C ALA A 192 58.74 -36.89 65.23
N GLN A 193 59.71 -36.84 64.31
CA GLN A 193 61.11 -37.20 64.60
C GLN A 193 61.72 -36.28 65.67
N ALA A 194 61.63 -34.96 65.51
CA ALA A 194 62.14 -34.00 66.47
C ALA A 194 61.49 -34.14 67.86
N LYS A 195 60.19 -34.45 67.90
CA LYS A 195 59.48 -34.72 69.16
C LYS A 195 60.04 -35.96 69.88
N MET A 196 60.34 -37.03 69.13
CA MET A 196 60.93 -38.25 69.69
C MET A 196 62.35 -38.01 70.20
N GLU A 197 63.19 -37.30 69.43
CA GLU A 197 64.54 -36.91 69.85
C GLU A 197 64.53 -36.06 71.12
N LEU A 198 63.61 -35.11 71.22
CA LEU A 198 63.43 -34.28 72.41
C LEU A 198 63.01 -35.12 73.62
N GLU A 199 62.14 -36.11 73.44
CA GLU A 199 61.75 -37.03 74.52
C GLU A 199 62.93 -37.88 75.00
N ILE A 200 63.77 -38.39 74.08
CA ILE A 200 65.00 -39.12 74.42
C ILE A 200 65.95 -38.22 75.22
N LYS A 201 66.20 -37.00 74.73
CA LYS A 201 67.06 -36.03 75.42
C LYS A 201 66.52 -35.65 76.80
N ASN A 202 65.21 -35.54 76.95
CA ASN A 202 64.59 -35.26 78.24
C ASN A 202 64.76 -36.42 79.22
N ARG A 203 64.67 -37.68 78.77
CA ARG A 203 64.98 -38.86 79.61
C ARG A 203 66.45 -38.90 80.02
N GLU A 204 67.37 -38.60 79.09
CA GLU A 204 68.80 -38.49 79.39
C GLU A 204 69.07 -37.39 80.42
N TYR A 205 68.46 -36.22 80.26
CA TYR A 205 68.54 -35.12 81.20
C TYR A 205 68.03 -35.53 82.59
N GLU A 206 66.88 -36.18 82.70
CA GLU A 206 66.32 -36.58 83.99
C GLU A 206 67.17 -37.68 84.67
N LYS A 207 67.81 -38.55 83.86
CA LYS A 207 68.81 -39.50 84.35
C LYS A 207 70.04 -38.77 84.92
N HIS A 208 70.63 -37.84 84.16
CA HIS A 208 71.76 -37.05 84.64
C HIS A 208 71.41 -36.19 85.85
N ARG A 209 70.18 -35.66 85.91
CA ARG A 209 69.67 -34.91 87.06
C ARG A 209 69.56 -35.79 88.29
N SER A 210 69.06 -37.02 88.16
CA SER A 210 68.96 -37.96 89.28
C SER A 210 70.33 -38.46 89.74
N GLU A 211 71.26 -38.74 88.81
CA GLU A 211 72.68 -39.01 89.10
C GLU A 211 73.34 -37.84 89.82
N PHE A 212 73.14 -36.61 89.35
CA PHE A 212 73.67 -35.39 89.98
C PHE A 212 73.11 -35.19 91.39
N MET A 213 71.81 -35.39 91.60
CA MET A 213 71.19 -35.33 92.93
C MET A 213 71.75 -36.41 93.87
N TYR A 214 72.00 -37.62 93.36
CA TYR A 214 72.65 -38.69 94.11
C TYR A 214 74.09 -38.32 94.49
N LEU A 215 74.93 -37.90 93.53
CA LEU A 215 76.30 -37.45 93.80
C LEU A 215 76.32 -36.26 94.77
N LYS A 216 75.43 -35.28 94.60
CA LYS A 216 75.27 -34.13 95.51
C LYS A 216 74.96 -34.60 96.94
N LYS A 217 74.18 -35.67 97.10
CA LYS A 217 73.86 -36.27 98.40
C LYS A 217 75.05 -37.03 98.98
N VAL A 218 75.85 -37.71 98.15
CA VAL A 218 77.07 -38.41 98.56
C VAL A 218 78.16 -37.42 98.99
N ILE A 219 78.39 -36.37 98.20
CA ILE A 219 79.36 -35.29 98.51
C ILE A 219 78.88 -34.45 99.71
N GLY A 220 77.58 -34.21 99.83
CA GLY A 220 76.99 -33.53 100.99
C GLY A 220 77.12 -34.29 102.31
N ALA A 221 77.49 -35.57 102.28
CA ALA A 221 77.80 -36.37 103.46
C ALA A 221 79.32 -36.39 103.79
N SER A 222 80.15 -35.72 103.00
CA SER A 222 81.61 -35.84 103.06
C SER A 222 82.34 -34.53 102.73
N GLU A 223 82.00 -33.39 103.36
CA GLU A 223 82.99 -32.31 103.56
C GLU A 223 82.44 -31.19 104.45
N ASP A 224 82.81 -31.29 105.73
CA ASP A 224 83.17 -30.15 106.55
C ASP A 224 84.62 -29.78 106.16
N LEU A 225 84.80 -28.73 105.35
CA LEU A 225 86.01 -27.88 105.26
C LEU A 225 85.87 -26.81 104.13
N ARG A 226 85.92 -25.53 104.55
CA ARG A 226 86.63 -24.35 103.97
C ARG A 226 87.16 -24.45 102.53
N SER A 227 87.19 -23.43 101.67
CA SER A 227 86.96 -21.98 101.76
C SER A 227 87.28 -21.35 100.39
N VAL A 228 86.53 -20.31 99.99
CA VAL A 228 86.93 -19.13 99.21
C VAL A 228 87.67 -19.31 97.87
N SER A 229 87.04 -18.85 96.79
CA SER A 229 87.73 -18.04 95.76
C SER A 229 86.74 -17.10 95.07
N LYS A 230 87.00 -15.79 95.22
CA LYS A 230 86.33 -14.68 94.54
C LYS A 230 86.85 -14.59 93.10
N ASN A 231 85.94 -14.27 92.16
CA ASN A 231 86.06 -13.31 91.05
C ASN A 231 84.83 -13.52 90.13
N THR A 232 83.78 -12.68 90.22
CA THR A 232 83.52 -11.48 89.38
C THR A 232 83.47 -11.74 87.88
N ASP A 233 82.26 -11.91 87.33
CA ASP A 233 81.61 -11.03 86.32
C ASP A 233 80.17 -11.54 86.13
N LYS A 234 79.08 -10.84 86.47
CA LYS A 234 78.51 -9.59 85.92
C LYS A 234 78.28 -9.59 84.39
N SER A 235 77.20 -10.27 83.99
CA SER A 235 76.11 -9.67 83.18
C SER A 235 74.86 -10.55 83.34
N ASP A 236 73.95 -10.20 84.24
CA ASP A 236 72.71 -9.46 83.95
C ASP A 236 71.73 -10.30 83.11
N ARG A 237 70.82 -11.01 83.79
CA ARG A 237 69.37 -10.74 83.84
C ARG A 237 68.74 -10.74 82.44
N GLY A 238 67.85 -11.66 82.11
CA GLY A 238 66.77 -12.16 82.94
C GLY A 238 65.44 -11.61 82.42
N GLU A 239 64.47 -12.51 82.28
CA GLU A 239 63.05 -12.23 82.46
C GLU A 239 62.38 -11.24 81.49
N LYS A 240 61.48 -11.75 80.63
CA LYS A 240 60.10 -11.98 81.10
C LYS A 240 59.24 -12.60 80.00
N GLU A 241 58.54 -13.65 80.42
CA GLU A 241 57.22 -13.99 79.93
C GLU A 241 56.33 -12.74 79.90
N SER A 242 55.57 -12.57 78.82
CA SER A 242 54.22 -12.05 78.91
C SER A 242 53.34 -12.83 77.96
N TYR A 243 52.42 -13.57 78.57
CA TYR A 243 51.12 -13.90 78.03
C TYR A 243 50.55 -12.75 77.20
N GLU A 244 50.00 -13.06 76.02
CA GLU A 244 48.61 -12.71 75.77
C GLU A 244 47.99 -13.67 74.74
N SER A 245 47.05 -14.46 75.25
CA SER A 245 45.98 -15.08 74.50
C SER A 245 45.18 -14.04 73.72
N LYS A 246 44.96 -14.30 72.43
CA LYS A 246 43.73 -13.96 71.67
C LYS A 246 43.76 -14.84 70.41
N SER A 247 42.92 -15.87 70.35
CA SER A 247 41.50 -15.78 69.99
C SER A 247 41.33 -15.52 68.48
N GLY A 248 40.47 -16.33 67.86
CA GLY A 248 39.69 -15.84 66.72
C GLY A 248 40.12 -16.31 65.34
N ARG A 249 39.94 -17.61 65.12
CA ARG A 249 39.37 -18.15 63.87
C ARG A 249 38.33 -17.18 63.28
N THR A 250 38.51 -16.72 62.05
CA THR A 250 37.42 -16.60 61.06
C THR A 250 37.98 -16.36 59.66
N THR A 251 38.00 -17.45 58.90
CA THR A 251 37.83 -17.43 57.45
C THR A 251 36.58 -16.62 57.13
N ARG A 252 36.74 -15.47 56.48
CA ARG A 252 35.62 -14.71 55.92
C ARG A 252 35.23 -15.37 54.59
N THR A 253 34.41 -16.41 54.68
CA THR A 253 33.57 -16.86 53.57
C THR A 253 32.51 -15.78 53.28
N PRO A 254 32.25 -15.46 52.01
CA PRO A 254 31.15 -14.57 51.65
C PRO A 254 29.82 -15.33 51.81
N ASN A 255 28.93 -14.82 52.64
CA ASN A 255 27.56 -15.31 52.73
C ASN A 255 26.84 -15.08 51.39
N LYS A 256 26.21 -16.14 50.88
CA LYS A 256 25.07 -16.03 49.99
C LYS A 256 23.88 -15.53 50.82
N THR A 257 23.35 -14.37 50.49
CA THR A 257 21.92 -14.07 50.65
C THR A 257 21.40 -13.53 49.33
N ILE A 258 20.58 -14.36 48.71
CA ILE A 258 19.62 -13.97 47.69
C ILE A 258 18.60 -13.10 48.41
N GLU A 259 18.65 -11.79 48.21
CA GLU A 259 17.47 -10.96 48.29
C GLU A 259 17.23 -10.37 46.90
N ARG A 260 16.22 -10.95 46.25
CA ARG A 260 15.54 -10.34 45.11
C ARG A 260 14.93 -9.03 45.58
N SER A 261 15.67 -7.92 45.47
CA SER A 261 15.07 -6.59 45.46
C SER A 261 14.76 -6.23 44.01
N ILE A 262 13.61 -6.71 43.55
CA ILE A 262 12.90 -6.01 42.49
C ILE A 262 12.46 -4.69 43.14
N SER A 263 13.19 -3.62 42.85
CA SER A 263 12.71 -2.27 43.11
C SER A 263 11.28 -2.16 42.55
N PRO A 264 10.29 -1.73 43.35
CA PRO A 264 8.94 -1.54 42.82
C PRO A 264 9.03 -0.46 41.76
N ILE A 265 8.74 -0.86 40.51
CA ILE A 265 8.49 0.07 39.42
C ILE A 265 7.41 1.04 39.92
N PRO A 266 7.62 2.36 39.82
CA PRO A 266 6.60 3.33 40.20
C PRO A 266 5.30 3.01 39.47
N SER A 267 4.18 2.99 40.20
CA SER A 267 2.83 2.82 39.68
C SER A 267 2.38 3.91 38.68
N SER A 268 3.29 4.79 38.26
CA SER A 268 3.06 5.88 37.30
C SER A 268 3.16 5.47 35.82
N TYR A 269 3.45 4.20 35.49
CA TYR A 269 3.49 3.77 34.07
C TYR A 269 2.14 3.24 33.52
N ASN A 270 1.18 2.91 34.40
CA ASN A 270 -0.15 2.44 33.97
C ASN A 270 -1.20 3.56 33.81
N GLN A 271 -0.83 4.84 34.01
CA GLN A 271 -1.74 5.97 33.80
C GLN A 271 -1.51 6.76 32.51
N ARG A 272 -0.53 6.39 31.67
CA ARG A 272 -0.34 7.02 30.34
C ARG A 272 -0.90 6.24 29.15
N LEU A 273 -1.44 5.03 29.38
CA LEU A 273 -2.03 4.22 28.32
C LEU A 273 -3.54 4.43 28.13
N ILE A 274 -4.19 5.24 28.96
CA ILE A 274 -5.64 5.53 28.82
C ILE A 274 -5.91 6.96 28.31
N GLN A 275 -4.94 7.89 28.34
CA GLN A 275 -5.17 9.28 27.91
C GLN A 275 -4.79 9.59 26.45
N ASN A 276 -4.16 8.68 25.71
CA ASN A 276 -3.75 8.91 24.32
C ASN A 276 -4.46 8.01 23.28
N SER A 277 -5.60 7.43 23.64
CA SER A 277 -6.47 6.80 22.63
C SER A 277 -7.18 7.90 21.82
N LYS A 278 -6.57 8.25 20.67
CA LYS A 278 -7.20 9.06 19.59
C LYS A 278 -8.39 8.33 18.92
N ALA A 279 -9.10 7.46 19.62
CA ALA A 279 -10.20 6.66 19.09
C ALA A 279 -11.59 7.27 19.38
N THR A 280 -11.71 8.30 20.21
CA THR A 280 -13.02 8.86 20.62
C THR A 280 -13.29 10.30 20.14
N GLN A 281 -12.37 10.95 19.42
CA GLN A 281 -12.61 12.28 18.83
C GLN A 281 -13.10 12.27 17.38
N SER A 282 -13.10 11.12 16.70
CA SER A 282 -13.49 11.02 15.28
C SER A 282 -15.02 11.13 15.06
N THR A 283 -15.83 10.69 16.02
CA THR A 283 -17.29 10.65 15.85
C THR A 283 -17.98 12.00 16.09
N LYS A 284 -17.39 12.93 16.84
CA LYS A 284 -17.98 14.26 17.09
C LYS A 284 -17.72 15.29 15.96
N ARG A 285 -16.73 15.06 15.08
CA ARG A 285 -16.45 15.96 13.94
C ARG A 285 -17.22 15.59 12.66
N LEU A 286 -17.76 14.37 12.56
CA LEU A 286 -18.64 13.96 11.47
C LEU A 286 -20.06 14.52 11.57
N GLU A 287 -20.54 14.88 12.76
CA GLU A 287 -21.91 15.39 12.91
C GLU A 287 -22.11 16.82 12.39
N LYS A 288 -21.04 17.63 12.34
CA LYS A 288 -21.08 19.03 11.88
C LYS A 288 -20.64 19.22 10.42
N SER A 289 -20.32 18.13 9.71
CA SER A 289 -19.96 18.17 8.29
C SER A 289 -21.19 18.42 7.40
N PRO A 290 -21.11 19.22 6.33
CA PRO A 290 -22.18 19.34 5.32
C PRO A 290 -22.61 17.99 4.72
N LEU A 291 -21.74 16.99 4.72
CA LEU A 291 -22.06 15.62 4.27
C LEU A 291 -23.00 14.86 5.21
N SER A 292 -23.06 15.21 6.51
CA SER A 292 -23.93 14.53 7.48
C SER A 292 -25.42 14.79 7.21
N LYS A 293 -25.74 15.99 6.71
CA LYS A 293 -27.10 16.35 6.27
C LYS A 293 -27.51 15.55 5.03
N ILE A 294 -26.63 15.41 4.04
CA ILE A 294 -26.88 14.68 2.79
C ILE A 294 -27.09 13.18 3.05
N LEU A 295 -26.27 12.58 3.93
CA LEU A 295 -26.41 11.17 4.30
C LEU A 295 -27.71 10.91 5.08
N LYS A 296 -28.11 11.78 6.03
CA LYS A 296 -29.37 11.64 6.77
C LYS A 296 -30.61 11.81 5.88
N THR A 297 -30.58 12.72 4.90
CA THR A 297 -31.70 12.90 3.94
C THR A 297 -31.85 11.76 2.95
N ASN A 298 -30.78 11.06 2.60
CA ASN A 298 -30.84 9.92 1.67
C ASN A 298 -31.27 8.62 2.39
N LEU A 299 -30.86 8.43 3.65
CA LEU A 299 -31.29 7.27 4.46
C LEU A 299 -32.78 7.34 4.84
N SER A 300 -33.36 8.53 5.05
CA SER A 300 -34.80 8.65 5.34
C SER A 300 -35.69 8.37 4.13
N ARG A 301 -35.17 8.50 2.90
CA ARG A 301 -35.90 8.18 1.65
C ARG A 301 -35.97 6.67 1.36
N TYR A 302 -35.02 5.89 1.90
CA TYR A 302 -35.01 4.42 1.73
C TYR A 302 -35.85 3.65 2.74
N LYS A 303 -36.34 4.30 3.82
CA LYS A 303 -37.21 3.65 4.81
C LYS A 303 -38.71 3.65 4.46
N SER A 304 -39.12 4.25 3.35
CA SER A 304 -40.52 4.20 2.92
C SER A 304 -40.71 3.21 1.77
N LYS A 305 -41.42 2.11 2.09
CA LYS A 305 -42.06 1.14 1.18
C LYS A 305 -41.20 -0.02 0.66
N SER A 306 -40.99 -1.03 1.52
CA SER A 306 -40.92 -2.42 1.06
C SER A 306 -42.25 -3.13 1.37
N ARG A 307 -43.26 -2.93 0.53
CA ARG A 307 -44.37 -3.90 0.42
C ARG A 307 -43.92 -4.93 -0.61
N ILE A 308 -43.37 -6.03 -0.11
CA ILE A 308 -43.13 -7.23 -0.93
C ILE A 308 -44.52 -7.85 -1.17
N PRO A 309 -44.96 -8.08 -2.42
CA PRO A 309 -46.18 -8.83 -2.67
C PRO A 309 -45.89 -10.32 -2.38
N ILE A 310 -46.64 -10.87 -1.43
CA ILE A 310 -46.72 -12.30 -1.18
C ILE A 310 -47.44 -12.90 -2.38
N TYR A 311 -46.73 -13.70 -3.20
CA TYR A 311 -47.36 -14.51 -4.23
C TYR A 311 -48.15 -15.62 -3.55
N ALA A 312 -49.47 -15.43 -3.49
CA ALA A 312 -50.43 -16.47 -3.17
C ALA A 312 -50.66 -17.35 -4.41
N ASN A 313 -50.52 -18.65 -4.20
CA ASN A 313 -51.17 -19.79 -4.88
C ASN A 313 -51.93 -19.52 -6.17
N LEU A 314 -51.60 -20.30 -7.20
CA LEU A 314 -52.59 -20.85 -8.12
C LEU A 314 -52.18 -22.28 -8.51
N LYS A 315 -52.86 -23.24 -7.87
CA LYS A 315 -53.12 -24.55 -8.47
C LYS A 315 -54.27 -24.39 -9.47
N LYS A 316 -54.04 -24.77 -10.71
CA LYS A 316 -54.88 -25.68 -11.50
C LYS A 316 -54.15 -26.01 -12.81
#